data_AF-W5M6C7-F1
#
_entry.id   AF-W5M6C7-F1
#
_cell.length_a   1.000
_cell.length_b   1.000
_cell.length_c   1.000
_cell.angle_alpha   90.00
_cell.angle_beta   90.00
_cell.angle_gamma   90.00
#
_symmetry.space_group_name_H-M   'P 1'
#
loop_
_entity.id
_entity.type
_entity.pdbx_description
1 polymer ?
#
loop_
_entity_poly.entity_id
_entity_poly.type
_entity_poly.pdbx_seq_one_letter_code
_entity_poly.pdbx_strand_id
1 'polypeptide(L)'
;SLQPRPLKPRVLLWADLSYADMEEVEAAQTTEELQRALGRALALQLSRPSDSILADMYLYAVLFCRERQFNREQTSVLVSIVRALHLANTGTPLNNMEYCFNYFTELVLCHCVRRPPFSIDLFSPEQATQITEYLVNTYFRHYALYKYTFTPQVRLDLSLTYCGMLNKHFRPGTDEEKETATEVLESTAHDEEIKDTEVDHTGPTPWAELSQIVQRELSSEVRRVQTVLEQQLRESTQRLDSRLSSVETRRDKKKTPLSKRKTNEN
;
A
#
# COMPACT_ATOMS: atom_id res chain seq x y z
N SER A 1 13.71 13.10 -10.57
CA SER A 1 13.87 12.14 -9.46
C SER A 1 12.48 11.68 -9.05
N LEU A 2 12.16 10.39 -9.22
CA LEU A 2 10.85 9.79 -8.88
C LEU A 2 10.74 9.42 -7.38
N GLN A 3 11.72 9.80 -6.56
CA GLN A 3 11.66 9.55 -5.13
C GLN A 3 10.77 10.62 -4.45
N PRO A 4 9.75 10.22 -3.68
CA PRO A 4 8.97 11.15 -2.90
C PRO A 4 9.88 11.90 -1.92
N ARG A 5 9.60 13.18 -1.67
CA ARG A 5 10.36 13.97 -0.70
C ARG A 5 10.33 13.26 0.66
N PRO A 6 11.46 13.16 1.38
CA PRO A 6 11.49 12.55 2.69
C PRO A 6 10.55 13.32 3.63
N LEU A 7 9.58 12.60 4.20
CA LEU A 7 8.64 13.10 5.19
C LEU A 7 9.42 13.32 6.48
N LYS A 8 9.27 14.50 7.06
CA LYS A 8 9.90 14.82 8.35
C LYS A 8 8.94 14.46 9.49
N PRO A 9 9.36 13.61 10.44
CA PRO A 9 8.61 13.37 11.67
C PRO A 9 8.35 14.68 12.41
N ARG A 10 7.16 14.79 13.00
CA ARG A 10 6.73 15.92 13.83
C ARG A 10 5.88 15.41 14.98
N VAL A 11 5.69 16.25 15.99
CA VAL A 11 4.74 15.96 17.08
C VAL A 11 3.32 15.97 16.53
N LEU A 12 2.55 14.90 16.81
CA LEU A 12 1.21 14.65 16.29
C LEU A 12 0.13 14.72 17.38
N LEU A 13 0.43 15.35 18.51
CA LEU A 13 -0.52 15.51 19.60
C LEU A 13 -1.69 16.41 19.14
N TRP A 14 -2.90 15.86 19.19
CA TRP A 14 -4.14 16.51 18.72
C TRP A 14 -4.13 16.90 17.23
N ALA A 15 -3.34 16.22 16.40
CA ALA A 15 -3.18 16.57 14.99
C ALA A 15 -4.39 16.18 14.13
N ASP A 16 -4.87 14.94 14.28
CA ASP A 16 -6.02 14.42 13.52
C ASP A 16 -7.28 14.21 14.37
N LEU A 17 -7.13 13.97 15.68
CA LEU A 17 -8.22 13.88 16.64
C LEU A 17 -8.08 15.00 17.64
N SER A 18 -9.04 15.93 17.71
CA SER A 18 -9.06 17.01 18.70
C SER A 18 -9.40 16.48 20.11
N TYR A 19 -9.28 17.35 21.11
CA TYR A 19 -9.68 17.00 22.47
C TYR A 19 -11.17 16.60 22.55
N ALA A 20 -12.04 17.35 21.88
CA ALA A 20 -13.48 17.06 21.84
C ALA A 20 -13.79 15.75 21.13
N ASP A 21 -13.10 15.46 20.00
CA ASP A 21 -13.26 14.19 19.29
C ASP A 21 -12.88 13.00 20.18
N MET A 22 -11.83 13.15 20.99
CA MET A 22 -11.40 12.11 21.92
C MET A 22 -12.41 11.86 23.05
N GLU A 23 -13.19 12.87 23.47
CA GLU A 23 -14.26 12.63 24.44
C GLU A 23 -15.37 11.75 23.87
N GLU A 24 -15.76 11.99 22.60
CA GLU A 24 -16.72 11.12 21.91
C GLU A 24 -16.17 9.70 21.70
N VAL A 25 -14.90 9.61 21.31
CA VAL A 25 -14.20 8.33 21.10
C VAL A 25 -14.08 7.55 22.40
N GLU A 26 -13.86 8.18 23.55
CA GLU A 26 -13.86 7.49 24.85
C GLU A 26 -15.26 7.09 25.32
N ALA A 27 -16.26 7.93 25.08
CA ALA A 27 -17.64 7.66 25.47
C ALA A 27 -18.25 6.47 24.71
N ALA A 28 -17.77 6.17 23.51
CA ALA A 28 -18.26 5.06 22.69
C ALA A 28 -18.01 3.68 23.33
N GLN A 29 -19.07 2.94 23.64
CA GLN A 29 -18.97 1.62 24.27
C GLN A 29 -19.01 0.49 23.24
N THR A 30 -19.78 0.68 22.17
CA THR A 30 -19.91 -0.31 21.09
C THR A 30 -18.97 -0.01 19.93
N THR A 31 -18.66 -1.04 19.13
CA THR A 31 -17.83 -0.90 17.92
C THR A 31 -18.47 0.04 16.91
N GLU A 32 -19.79 0.00 16.76
CA GLU A 32 -20.52 0.87 15.83
C GLU A 32 -20.50 2.35 16.27
N GLU A 33 -20.67 2.62 17.56
CA GLU A 33 -20.54 3.98 18.10
C GLU A 33 -19.14 4.52 17.89
N LEU A 34 -18.12 3.68 18.13
CA LEU A 34 -16.73 4.05 17.96
C LEU A 34 -16.38 4.30 16.48
N GLN A 35 -16.85 3.45 15.56
CA GLN A 35 -16.72 3.69 14.12
C GLN A 35 -17.42 4.99 13.70
N ARG A 36 -18.61 5.28 14.22
CA ARG A 36 -19.32 6.54 13.93
C ARG A 36 -18.57 7.76 14.47
N ALA A 37 -18.02 7.70 15.68
CA ALA A 37 -17.23 8.78 16.27
C ALA A 37 -15.94 9.03 15.45
N LEU A 38 -15.19 7.98 15.15
CA LEU A 38 -13.98 8.05 14.30
C LEU A 38 -14.31 8.54 12.89
N GLY A 39 -15.45 8.11 12.33
CA GLY A 39 -15.91 8.55 11.01
C GLY A 39 -16.18 10.05 10.95
N ARG A 40 -16.82 10.61 11.99
CA ARG A 40 -17.02 12.07 12.11
C ARG A 40 -15.70 12.80 12.28
N ALA A 41 -14.88 12.38 13.25
CA ALA A 41 -13.64 13.07 13.60
C ALA A 41 -12.61 13.10 12.45
N LEU A 42 -12.51 12.00 11.70
CA LEU A 42 -11.54 11.85 10.60
C LEU A 42 -12.13 12.15 9.21
N ALA A 43 -13.35 12.69 9.16
CA ALA A 43 -14.11 13.03 7.96
C ALA A 43 -14.22 11.86 6.95
N LEU A 44 -14.52 10.67 7.43
CA LEU A 44 -14.68 9.46 6.63
C LEU A 44 -16.14 9.28 6.20
N GLN A 45 -16.37 8.92 4.93
CA GLN A 45 -17.69 8.57 4.42
C GLN A 45 -17.87 7.06 4.48
N LEU A 46 -18.43 6.56 5.59
CA LEU A 46 -18.61 5.11 5.85
C LEU A 46 -19.39 4.34 4.75
N SER A 47 -20.14 5.04 3.88
CA SER A 47 -20.78 4.45 2.71
C SER A 47 -19.78 4.02 1.62
N ARG A 48 -18.58 4.60 1.58
CA ARG A 48 -17.52 4.24 0.64
C ARG A 48 -16.74 3.03 1.19
N PRO A 49 -16.55 1.95 0.40
CA PRO A 49 -15.82 0.77 0.87
C PRO A 49 -14.40 1.07 1.35
N SER A 50 -13.69 1.99 0.67
CA SER A 50 -12.35 2.44 1.06
C SER A 50 -12.32 3.07 2.46
N ASP A 51 -13.31 3.91 2.75
CA ASP A 51 -13.40 4.64 4.01
C ASP A 51 -13.84 3.71 5.14
N SER A 52 -14.63 2.68 4.84
CA SER A 52 -14.96 1.60 5.78
C SER A 52 -13.69 0.86 6.21
N ILE A 53 -12.81 0.53 5.27
CA ILE A 53 -11.51 -0.12 5.59
C ILE A 53 -10.65 0.77 6.49
N LEU A 54 -10.65 2.09 6.23
CA LEU A 54 -9.94 3.05 7.09
C LEU A 54 -10.58 3.15 8.49
N ALA A 55 -11.91 3.22 8.56
CA ALA A 55 -12.64 3.25 9.82
C ALA A 55 -12.33 2.01 10.67
N ASP A 56 -12.28 0.82 10.06
CA ASP A 56 -11.88 -0.42 10.74
C ASP A 56 -10.43 -0.36 11.24
N MET A 57 -9.51 0.13 10.42
CA MET A 57 -8.11 0.31 10.81
C MET A 57 -7.97 1.21 12.05
N TYR A 58 -8.67 2.36 12.07
CA TYR A 58 -8.65 3.28 13.21
C TYR A 58 -9.39 2.71 14.42
N LEU A 59 -10.51 2.00 14.21
CA LEU A 59 -11.25 1.29 15.25
C LEU A 59 -10.33 0.35 16.01
N TYR A 60 -9.63 -0.53 15.29
CA TYR A 60 -8.73 -1.49 15.93
C TYR A 60 -7.53 -0.84 16.60
N ALA A 61 -7.06 0.32 16.11
CA ALA A 61 -6.01 1.09 16.79
C ALA A 61 -6.49 1.64 18.14
N VAL A 62 -7.72 2.16 18.21
CA VAL A 62 -8.32 2.62 19.47
C VAL A 62 -8.60 1.44 20.41
N LEU A 63 -9.10 0.32 19.91
CA LEU A 63 -9.31 -0.88 20.73
C LEU A 63 -8.00 -1.40 21.33
N PHE A 64 -6.91 -1.38 20.55
CA PHE A 64 -5.58 -1.70 21.07
C PHE A 64 -5.15 -0.74 22.18
N CYS A 65 -5.35 0.58 22.01
CA CYS A 65 -5.07 1.56 23.06
C CYS A 65 -5.85 1.26 24.35
N ARG A 66 -7.13 0.91 24.23
CA ARG A 66 -7.98 0.53 25.38
C ARG A 66 -7.47 -0.73 26.07
N GLU A 67 -7.11 -1.76 25.31
CA GLU A 67 -6.53 -3.00 25.86
C GLU A 67 -5.23 -2.73 26.63
N ARG A 68 -4.38 -1.81 26.13
CA ARG A 68 -3.11 -1.41 26.74
C ARG A 68 -3.23 -0.27 27.76
N GLN A 69 -4.44 0.21 28.04
CA GLN A 69 -4.71 1.30 28.98
C GLN A 69 -3.94 2.59 28.66
N PHE A 70 -3.87 2.94 27.38
CA PHE A 70 -3.30 4.22 26.94
C PHE A 70 -4.26 5.38 27.26
N ASN A 71 -3.71 6.56 27.59
CA ASN A 71 -4.51 7.75 27.87
C ASN A 71 -5.04 8.42 26.57
N ARG A 72 -5.79 9.51 26.73
CA ARG A 72 -6.39 10.28 25.63
C ARG A 72 -5.35 10.78 24.64
N GLU A 73 -4.30 11.40 25.16
CA GLU A 73 -3.20 11.97 24.37
C GLU A 73 -2.49 10.89 23.56
N GLN A 74 -2.16 9.77 24.20
CA GLN A 74 -1.51 8.60 23.60
C GLN A 74 -2.38 8.00 22.50
N THR A 75 -3.69 7.89 22.72
CA THR A 75 -4.63 7.36 21.74
C THR A 75 -4.76 8.28 20.53
N SER A 76 -4.93 9.59 20.75
CA SER A 76 -4.96 10.61 19.69
C SER A 76 -3.69 10.56 18.82
N VAL A 77 -2.53 10.47 19.47
CA VAL A 77 -1.24 10.36 18.78
C VAL A 77 -1.12 9.06 18.00
N LEU A 78 -1.49 7.90 18.57
CA LEU A 78 -1.36 6.63 17.86
C LEU A 78 -2.23 6.61 16.59
N VAL A 79 -3.47 7.08 16.67
CA VAL A 79 -4.35 7.18 15.50
C VAL A 79 -3.73 8.10 14.44
N SER A 80 -3.18 9.24 14.85
CA SER A 80 -2.50 10.19 13.96
C SER A 80 -1.25 9.58 13.32
N ILE A 81 -0.46 8.78 14.06
CA ILE A 81 0.69 8.03 13.52
C ILE A 81 0.24 7.02 12.47
N VAL A 82 -0.80 6.24 12.75
CA VAL A 82 -1.35 5.25 11.80
C VAL A 82 -1.83 5.94 10.53
N ARG A 83 -2.51 7.08 10.66
CA ARG A 83 -2.96 7.89 9.51
C ARG A 83 -1.79 8.44 8.70
N ALA A 84 -0.77 9.01 9.37
CA ALA A 84 0.43 9.52 8.70
C ALA A 84 1.20 8.41 7.98
N LEU A 85 1.31 7.23 8.58
CA LEU A 85 1.88 6.04 7.95
C LEU A 85 1.07 5.61 6.74
N HIS A 86 -0.26 5.62 6.84
CA HIS A 86 -1.13 5.25 5.73
C HIS A 86 -0.99 6.20 4.55
N LEU A 87 -1.00 7.51 4.79
CA LEU A 87 -0.77 8.52 3.75
C LEU A 87 0.62 8.40 3.11
N ALA A 88 1.66 8.12 3.91
CA ALA A 88 3.00 7.89 3.39
C ALA A 88 3.06 6.64 2.50
N ASN A 89 2.36 5.57 2.90
CA ASN A 89 2.25 4.36 2.11
C ASN A 89 1.54 4.62 0.78
N THR A 90 0.37 5.24 0.79
CA THR A 90 -0.47 5.38 -0.41
C THR A 90 -0.07 6.54 -1.32
N GLY A 91 0.85 7.41 -0.88
CA GLY A 91 1.38 8.51 -1.69
C GLY A 91 2.20 8.11 -2.93
N THR A 92 2.47 6.83 -3.13
CA THR A 92 3.11 6.30 -4.34
C THR A 92 2.56 4.91 -4.68
N PRO A 93 2.35 4.56 -5.96
CA PRO A 93 1.99 3.19 -6.35
C PRO A 93 3.18 2.22 -6.21
N LEU A 94 4.41 2.74 -6.11
CA LEU A 94 5.61 1.93 -5.95
C LEU A 94 5.76 1.38 -4.54
N ASN A 95 6.48 0.27 -4.40
CA ASN A 95 6.79 -0.28 -3.09
C ASN A 95 7.72 0.67 -2.30
N ASN A 96 7.27 1.12 -1.13
CA ASN A 96 7.99 1.98 -0.21
C ASN A 96 7.94 1.47 1.25
N MET A 97 7.81 0.15 1.45
CA MET A 97 7.62 -0.44 2.79
C MET A 97 8.75 -0.09 3.76
N GLU A 98 10.01 -0.21 3.36
CA GLU A 98 11.17 0.09 4.21
C GLU A 98 11.18 1.57 4.62
N TYR A 99 10.87 2.46 3.68
CA TYR A 99 10.73 3.88 3.95
C TYR A 99 9.59 4.17 4.94
N CYS A 100 8.42 3.55 4.75
CA CYS A 100 7.28 3.68 5.65
C CYS A 100 7.59 3.15 7.06
N PHE A 101 8.31 2.04 7.17
CA PHE A 101 8.73 1.47 8.44
C PHE A 101 9.71 2.39 9.19
N ASN A 102 10.68 2.96 8.49
CA ASN A 102 11.62 3.93 9.07
C ASN A 102 10.88 5.20 9.52
N TYR A 103 10.01 5.74 8.67
CA TYR A 103 9.20 6.92 8.99
C TYR A 103 8.30 6.68 10.21
N PHE A 104 7.64 5.53 10.29
CA PHE A 104 6.86 5.13 11.46
C PHE A 104 7.73 5.04 12.73
N THR A 105 8.90 4.41 12.63
CA THR A 105 9.81 4.25 13.77
C THR A 105 10.26 5.61 14.29
N GLU A 106 10.62 6.53 13.39
CA GLU A 106 10.97 7.90 13.76
C GLU A 106 9.79 8.66 14.38
N LEU A 107 8.57 8.50 13.86
CA LEU A 107 7.36 9.09 14.45
C LEU A 107 7.13 8.59 15.88
N VAL A 108 7.27 7.30 16.15
CA VAL A 108 7.15 6.75 17.51
C VAL A 108 8.23 7.33 18.41
N LEU A 109 9.49 7.38 17.95
CA LEU A 109 10.61 7.94 18.71
C LEU A 109 10.41 9.43 19.03
N CYS A 110 9.82 10.21 18.12
CA CYS A 110 9.43 11.61 18.38
C CYS A 110 8.47 11.78 19.56
N HIS A 111 7.81 10.71 20.00
CA HIS A 111 6.85 10.73 21.10
C HIS A 111 7.34 9.95 22.33
N CYS A 112 8.60 9.50 22.34
CA CYS A 112 9.22 8.77 23.47
C CYS A 112 10.34 9.55 24.18
N VAL A 113 10.72 10.74 23.68
CA VAL A 113 11.90 11.46 24.16
C VAL A 113 11.57 12.94 24.36
N ARG A 114 11.97 13.51 25.50
CA ARG A 114 11.70 14.92 25.81
C ARG A 114 12.70 15.89 25.16
N ARG A 115 12.38 16.45 23.98
CA ARG A 115 13.13 17.54 23.33
C ARG A 115 12.19 18.54 22.61
N PRO A 116 11.38 19.33 23.33
CA PRO A 116 10.55 20.36 22.69
C PRO A 116 11.41 21.36 21.90
N PRO A 117 10.96 21.85 20.72
CA PRO A 117 9.68 21.57 20.05
C PRO A 117 9.65 20.30 19.17
N PHE A 118 10.74 19.54 19.08
CA PHE A 118 10.91 18.46 18.10
C PHE A 118 10.33 17.12 18.55
N SER A 119 10.31 16.86 19.85
CA SER A 119 9.82 15.61 20.42
C SER A 119 9.21 15.81 21.81
N ILE A 120 8.29 14.93 22.16
CA ILE A 120 7.60 14.89 23.45
C ILE A 120 7.80 13.53 24.13
N ASP A 121 7.69 13.51 25.45
CA ASP A 121 7.80 12.31 26.27
C ASP A 121 6.39 11.83 26.63
N LEU A 122 5.78 11.10 25.71
CA LEU A 122 4.38 10.65 25.81
C LEU A 122 4.27 9.14 25.97
N PHE A 123 5.10 8.36 25.27
CA PHE A 123 5.15 6.91 25.37
C PHE A 123 6.38 6.44 26.13
N SER A 124 6.19 5.47 27.03
CA SER A 124 7.33 4.76 27.62
C SER A 124 8.01 3.85 26.58
N PRO A 125 9.28 3.45 26.79
CA PRO A 125 9.97 2.49 25.93
C PRO A 125 9.21 1.16 25.75
N GLU A 126 8.52 0.70 26.79
CA GLU A 126 7.67 -0.50 26.76
C GLU A 126 6.45 -0.27 25.86
N GLN A 127 5.77 0.86 25.99
CA GLN A 127 4.63 1.23 25.14
C GLN A 127 5.05 1.36 23.68
N ALA A 128 6.21 1.98 23.40
CA ALA A 128 6.76 2.08 22.05
C ALA A 128 7.01 0.71 21.42
N THR A 129 7.49 -0.25 22.20
CA THR A 129 7.66 -1.64 21.77
C THR A 129 6.31 -2.29 21.46
N GLN A 130 5.31 -2.10 22.33
CA GLN A 130 3.95 -2.61 22.11
C GLN A 130 3.31 -2.04 20.84
N ILE A 131 3.45 -0.73 20.59
CA ILE A 131 2.96 -0.06 19.38
C ILE A 131 3.64 -0.64 18.14
N THR A 132 4.96 -0.81 18.19
CA THR A 132 5.74 -1.38 17.09
C THR A 132 5.30 -2.80 16.77
N GLU A 133 5.16 -3.65 17.80
CA GLU A 133 4.64 -4.99 17.61
C GLU A 133 3.22 -4.99 17.05
N TYR A 134 2.35 -4.13 17.56
CA TYR A 134 0.97 -4.01 17.07
C TYR A 134 0.95 -3.67 15.57
N LEU A 135 1.61 -2.60 15.12
CA LEU A 135 1.57 -2.20 13.71
C LEU A 135 2.29 -3.18 12.77
N VAL A 136 3.32 -3.87 13.23
CA VAL A 136 3.95 -4.92 12.42
C VAL A 136 2.97 -6.05 12.14
N ASN A 137 2.18 -6.47 13.14
CA ASN A 137 1.26 -7.60 13.00
C ASN A 137 -0.08 -7.23 12.35
N THR A 138 -0.47 -5.95 12.37
CA THR A 138 -1.71 -5.48 11.75
C THR A 138 -1.40 -4.78 10.43
N TYR A 139 -0.88 -3.56 10.49
CA TYR A 139 -0.71 -2.70 9.33
C TYR A 139 0.29 -3.26 8.30
N PHE A 140 1.53 -3.56 8.73
CA PHE A 140 2.58 -4.01 7.80
C PHE A 140 2.34 -5.42 7.27
N ARG A 141 1.74 -6.31 8.07
CA ARG A 141 1.28 -7.63 7.61
C ARG A 141 0.27 -7.52 6.46
N HIS A 142 -0.59 -6.49 6.49
CA HIS A 142 -1.59 -6.22 5.45
C HIS A 142 -1.18 -5.11 4.47
N TYR A 143 0.11 -4.80 4.38
CA TYR A 143 0.63 -3.72 3.53
C TYR A 143 0.18 -3.80 2.06
N ALA A 144 0.17 -5.01 1.48
CA ALA A 144 -0.23 -5.23 0.10
C ALA A 144 -1.71 -4.91 -0.15
N LEU A 145 -2.58 -5.20 0.83
CA LEU A 145 -4.00 -4.85 0.77
C LEU A 145 -4.16 -3.33 0.66
N TYR A 146 -3.54 -2.58 1.57
CA TYR A 146 -3.62 -1.12 1.56
C TYR A 146 -3.03 -0.51 0.29
N LYS A 147 -1.94 -1.06 -0.24
CA LYS A 147 -1.41 -0.61 -1.54
C LYS A 147 -2.41 -0.82 -2.66
N TYR A 148 -2.97 -2.02 -2.75
CA TYR A 148 -3.89 -2.37 -3.82
C TYR A 148 -5.17 -1.53 -3.81
N THR A 149 -5.74 -1.27 -2.63
CA THR A 149 -7.02 -0.56 -2.51
C THR A 149 -6.91 0.95 -2.62
N PHE A 150 -5.78 1.55 -2.22
CA PHE A 150 -5.65 3.01 -2.09
C PHE A 150 -4.63 3.65 -3.03
N THR A 151 -4.02 2.90 -3.95
CA THR A 151 -3.13 3.48 -4.97
C THR A 151 -3.72 3.35 -6.37
N PRO A 152 -3.56 4.37 -7.24
CA PRO A 152 -3.99 4.28 -8.62
C PRO A 152 -3.19 3.20 -9.36
N GLN A 153 -3.87 2.36 -10.13
CA GLN A 153 -3.22 1.36 -10.98
C GLN A 153 -2.44 2.06 -12.09
N VAL A 154 -1.12 1.87 -12.13
CA VAL A 154 -0.27 2.35 -13.22
C VAL A 154 -0.29 1.30 -14.33
N ARG A 155 -0.86 1.65 -15.48
CA ARG A 155 -0.79 0.83 -16.70
C ARG A 155 0.38 1.32 -17.55
N LEU A 156 1.26 0.41 -17.95
CA LEU A 156 2.34 0.69 -18.90
C LEU A 156 1.83 0.31 -20.30
N ASP A 157 1.65 1.31 -21.16
CA ASP A 157 1.36 1.09 -22.58
C ASP A 157 2.67 1.17 -23.37
N LEU A 158 3.01 0.10 -24.08
CA LEU A 158 4.28 -0.04 -24.80
C LEU A 158 4.03 0.12 -26.30
N SER A 159 4.33 1.30 -26.84
CA SER A 159 4.35 1.53 -28.28
C SER A 159 5.76 1.31 -28.84
N LEU A 160 5.92 0.35 -29.75
CA LEU A 160 7.18 0.10 -30.44
C LEU A 160 7.18 0.79 -31.80
N THR A 161 8.18 1.64 -32.06
CA THR A 161 8.42 2.21 -33.39
C THR A 161 9.71 1.63 -33.95
N TYR A 162 9.60 0.93 -35.07
CA TYR A 162 10.75 0.32 -35.73
C TYR A 162 11.47 1.35 -36.62
N CYS A 163 12.77 1.55 -36.37
CA CYS A 163 13.60 2.38 -37.23
C CYS A 163 13.87 1.66 -38.56
N GLY A 164 13.42 2.24 -39.68
CA GLY A 164 13.58 1.67 -41.03
C GLY A 164 12.27 1.28 -41.71
N MET A 165 11.13 1.34 -41.01
CA MET A 165 9.83 1.31 -41.69
C MET A 165 9.54 2.70 -42.24
N LEU A 166 9.37 2.82 -43.57
CA LEU A 166 8.83 4.04 -44.17
C LEU A 166 7.51 4.32 -43.47
N ASN A 167 7.42 5.46 -42.79
CA ASN A 167 6.21 5.90 -42.14
C ASN A 167 5.14 6.05 -43.24
N LYS A 168 4.32 5.02 -43.47
CA LYS A 168 3.07 5.19 -44.20
C LYS A 168 2.26 6.08 -43.28
N HIS A 169 2.31 7.38 -43.54
CA HIS A 169 1.48 8.38 -42.91
C HIS A 169 0.10 7.77 -42.67
N PHE A 170 -0.27 7.62 -41.39
CA PHE A 170 -1.67 7.61 -41.01
C PHE A 170 -2.25 8.87 -41.63
N ARG A 171 -3.05 8.72 -42.68
CA ARG A 171 -3.79 9.83 -43.25
C ARG A 171 -4.79 10.26 -42.18
N PRO A 172 -4.77 11.52 -41.70
CA PRO A 172 -5.89 12.04 -40.96
C PRO A 172 -7.05 12.11 -41.96
N GLY A 173 -8.02 11.23 -41.80
CA GLY A 173 -9.32 11.38 -42.46
C GLY A 173 -9.98 12.62 -41.87
N THR A 174 -10.08 13.65 -42.70
CA THR A 174 -10.88 14.85 -42.47
C THR A 174 -12.32 14.50 -42.09
N ASP A 175 -12.85 15.30 -41.18
CA ASP A 175 -14.18 15.28 -40.60
C ASP A 175 -15.30 15.08 -41.64
N GLU A 176 -16.22 14.16 -41.36
CA GLU A 176 -17.66 14.40 -41.57
C GLU A 176 -18.46 13.76 -40.41
N GLU A 177 -19.36 14.58 -39.88
CA GLU A 177 -20.15 14.43 -38.68
C GLU A 177 -21.10 13.22 -38.75
N LYS A 178 -21.28 12.55 -37.60
CA LYS A 178 -22.62 12.21 -37.09
C LYS A 178 -22.58 11.93 -35.59
N GLU A 179 -23.23 12.83 -34.86
CA GLU A 179 -23.72 12.63 -33.51
C GLU A 179 -24.54 11.34 -33.43
N THR A 180 -24.38 10.54 -32.38
CA THR A 180 -25.36 10.43 -31.28
C THR A 180 -25.04 9.28 -30.32
N ALA A 181 -25.43 9.53 -29.07
CA ALA A 181 -25.85 8.57 -28.05
C ALA A 181 -24.80 7.68 -27.39
N THR A 182 -24.43 8.14 -26.20
CA THR A 182 -24.17 7.34 -25.00
C THR A 182 -25.19 6.21 -24.85
N GLU A 183 -24.72 4.96 -24.81
CA GLU A 183 -25.40 3.89 -24.09
C GLU A 183 -24.36 3.01 -23.39
N VAL A 184 -24.55 2.91 -22.07
CA VAL A 184 -23.87 2.00 -21.17
C VAL A 184 -24.39 0.60 -21.45
N LEU A 185 -23.52 -0.33 -21.84
CA LEU A 185 -23.80 -1.76 -21.76
C LEU A 185 -22.62 -2.49 -21.10
N GLU A 186 -22.91 -2.84 -19.86
CA GLU A 186 -22.27 -3.83 -19.02
C GLU A 186 -22.47 -5.23 -19.64
N SER A 187 -21.39 -5.94 -20.02
CA SER A 187 -21.36 -7.41 -20.18
C SER A 187 -19.91 -7.85 -20.41
N THR A 188 -19.28 -8.53 -19.45
CA THR A 188 -19.12 -10.00 -19.37
C THR A 188 -18.24 -10.61 -20.47
N ALA A 189 -17.28 -11.41 -19.99
CA ALA A 189 -16.37 -12.25 -20.73
C ALA A 189 -16.96 -12.83 -22.02
N HIS A 190 -16.29 -12.60 -23.14
CA HIS A 190 -16.23 -13.58 -24.22
C HIS A 190 -14.88 -13.48 -24.93
N ASP A 191 -14.28 -14.65 -25.14
CA ASP A 191 -13.20 -14.89 -26.08
C ASP A 191 -13.45 -14.13 -27.38
N GLU A 192 -12.52 -13.26 -27.78
CA GLU A 192 -12.43 -12.83 -29.17
C GLU A 192 -11.30 -13.59 -29.85
N GLU A 193 -11.72 -14.60 -30.60
CA GLU A 193 -11.01 -15.07 -31.79
C GLU A 193 -10.65 -13.87 -32.67
N ILE A 194 -9.36 -13.77 -32.98
CA ILE A 194 -8.82 -12.79 -33.91
C ILE A 194 -9.43 -13.05 -35.29
N LYS A 195 -10.27 -12.13 -35.77
CA LYS A 195 -10.72 -12.10 -37.17
C LYS A 195 -9.57 -11.68 -38.06
N ASP A 196 -9.09 -12.63 -38.86
CA ASP A 196 -8.22 -12.38 -39.99
C ASP A 196 -8.87 -11.37 -40.95
N THR A 197 -8.22 -10.22 -41.12
CA THR A 197 -8.52 -9.34 -42.24
C THR A 197 -7.67 -9.83 -43.40
N GLU A 198 -8.30 -10.56 -44.33
CA GLU A 198 -7.67 -11.00 -45.58
C GLU A 198 -7.14 -9.78 -46.35
N VAL A 199 -5.82 -9.65 -46.39
CA VAL A 199 -5.13 -8.82 -47.38
C VAL A 199 -4.51 -9.78 -48.39
N ASP A 200 -5.18 -9.87 -49.54
CA ASP A 200 -4.77 -10.65 -50.68
C ASP A 200 -3.40 -10.17 -51.21
N HIS A 201 -2.38 -10.99 -50.98
CA HIS A 201 -1.10 -10.90 -51.67
C HIS A 201 -0.69 -12.30 -52.15
N THR A 202 -1.06 -12.58 -53.39
CA THR A 202 -0.51 -13.66 -54.21
C THR A 202 1.03 -13.57 -54.29
N GLY A 203 1.73 -14.51 -53.64
CA GLY A 203 3.13 -14.85 -53.89
C GLY A 203 4.01 -14.94 -52.62
N PRO A 204 4.93 -15.93 -52.52
CA PRO A 204 5.77 -16.12 -51.34
C PRO A 204 6.79 -14.98 -51.26
N THR A 205 6.47 -13.96 -50.48
CA THR A 205 7.32 -12.79 -50.31
C THR A 205 8.23 -12.98 -49.09
N PRO A 206 9.55 -12.71 -49.20
CA PRO A 206 10.49 -12.67 -48.07
C PRO A 206 10.02 -11.83 -46.86
N TRP A 207 9.05 -10.95 -47.08
CA TRP A 207 8.38 -10.15 -46.06
C TRP A 207 7.54 -10.97 -45.06
N ALA A 208 6.84 -12.02 -45.51
CA ALA A 208 6.05 -12.88 -44.63
C ALA A 208 6.95 -13.66 -43.65
N GLU A 209 8.10 -14.14 -44.15
CA GLU A 209 9.11 -14.80 -43.32
C GLU A 209 9.73 -13.82 -42.32
N LEU A 210 10.08 -12.60 -42.74
CA LEU A 210 10.60 -11.57 -41.85
C LEU A 210 9.58 -11.16 -40.77
N SER A 211 8.31 -10.99 -41.13
CA SER A 211 7.25 -10.66 -40.16
C SER A 211 7.07 -11.79 -39.14
N GLN A 212 7.10 -13.05 -39.56
CA GLN A 212 7.05 -14.19 -38.65
C GLN A 212 8.27 -14.27 -37.73
N ILE A 213 9.48 -13.98 -38.24
CA ILE A 213 10.70 -13.93 -37.42
C ILE A 213 10.61 -12.81 -36.39
N VAL A 214 10.20 -11.59 -36.79
CA VAL A 214 10.04 -10.44 -35.89
C VAL A 214 8.97 -10.72 -34.83
N GLN A 215 7.83 -11.31 -35.22
CA GLN A 215 6.76 -11.63 -34.28
C GLN A 215 7.16 -12.72 -33.29
N ARG A 216 7.93 -13.72 -33.74
CA ARG A 216 8.49 -14.76 -32.88
C ARG A 216 9.48 -14.17 -31.87
N GLU A 217 10.42 -13.34 -32.31
CA GLU A 217 11.42 -12.70 -31.44
C GLU A 217 10.77 -11.72 -30.46
N LEU A 218 9.78 -10.93 -30.91
CA LEU A 218 9.03 -10.04 -30.04
C LEU A 218 8.25 -10.83 -28.98
N SER A 219 7.57 -11.90 -29.38
CA SER A 219 6.85 -12.78 -28.45
C SER A 219 7.80 -13.45 -27.46
N SER A 220 8.99 -13.84 -27.90
CA SER A 220 10.04 -14.42 -27.08
C SER A 220 10.54 -13.43 -26.03
N GLU A 221 10.87 -12.20 -26.44
CA GLU A 221 11.37 -11.17 -25.52
C GLU A 221 10.29 -10.65 -24.57
N VAL A 222 9.05 -10.51 -25.01
CA VAL A 222 7.93 -10.17 -24.11
C VAL A 222 7.74 -11.24 -23.04
N ARG A 223 7.76 -12.52 -23.41
CA ARG A 223 7.71 -13.62 -22.44
C ARG A 223 8.92 -13.62 -21.51
N ARG A 224 10.12 -13.33 -22.03
CA ARG A 224 11.33 -13.22 -21.21
C ARG A 224 11.22 -12.09 -20.19
N VAL A 225 10.77 -10.91 -20.60
CA VAL A 225 10.55 -9.76 -19.71
C VAL A 225 9.46 -10.07 -18.68
N GLN A 226 8.35 -10.69 -19.07
CA GLN A 226 7.30 -11.14 -18.14
C GLN A 226 7.86 -12.12 -17.11
N THR A 227 8.62 -13.12 -17.54
CA THR A 227 9.24 -14.11 -16.64
C THR A 227 10.19 -13.45 -15.66
N VAL A 228 11.04 -12.52 -16.13
CA VAL A 228 11.97 -11.78 -15.27
C VAL A 228 11.21 -10.89 -14.28
N LEU A 229 10.16 -10.20 -14.72
CA LEU A 229 9.33 -9.35 -13.85
C LEU A 229 8.61 -10.17 -12.79
N GLU A 230 8.00 -11.29 -13.15
CA GLU A 230 7.35 -12.22 -12.23
C GLU A 230 8.34 -12.80 -11.22
N GLN A 231 9.55 -13.15 -11.68
CA GLN A 231 10.61 -13.63 -10.81
C GLN A 231 11.06 -12.54 -9.84
N GLN A 232 11.28 -11.30 -10.30
CA GLN A 232 11.62 -10.16 -9.44
C GLN A 232 10.51 -9.86 -8.42
N LEU A 233 9.24 -9.95 -8.84
CA LEU A 233 8.09 -9.77 -7.95
C LEU A 233 8.06 -10.87 -6.89
N ARG A 234 8.29 -12.14 -7.28
CA ARG A 234 8.32 -13.30 -6.39
C ARG A 234 9.49 -13.27 -5.42
N GLU A 235 10.68 -12.87 -5.87
CA GLU A 235 11.85 -12.66 -5.01
C GLU A 235 11.59 -11.53 -4.02
N SER A 236 10.96 -10.44 -4.46
CA SER A 236 10.54 -9.35 -3.58
C SER A 236 9.55 -9.84 -2.52
N THR A 237 8.52 -10.62 -2.87
CA THR A 237 7.55 -11.14 -1.89
C THR A 237 8.18 -12.15 -0.92
N GLN A 238 8.99 -13.08 -1.39
CA GLN A 238 9.72 -14.02 -0.52
C GLN A 238 10.70 -13.31 0.42
N ARG A 239 11.34 -12.23 -0.04
CA ARG A 239 12.20 -11.39 0.80
C ARG A 239 11.39 -10.68 1.89
N LEU A 240 10.14 -10.32 1.63
CA LEU A 240 9.24 -9.77 2.64
C LEU A 240 8.81 -10.84 3.64
N ASP A 241 8.39 -12.02 3.18
CA ASP A 241 7.95 -13.12 4.06
C ASP A 241 9.08 -13.64 4.96
N SER A 242 10.29 -13.77 4.42
CA SER A 242 11.48 -14.16 5.20
C SER A 242 11.85 -13.10 6.25
N ARG A 243 11.71 -11.80 5.94
CA ARG A 243 11.91 -10.74 6.93
C ARG A 243 10.82 -10.75 7.99
N LEU A 244 9.55 -10.90 7.60
CA LEU A 244 8.42 -10.96 8.54
C LEU A 244 8.57 -12.14 9.52
N SER A 245 8.86 -13.33 9.01
CA SER A 245 9.12 -14.53 9.82
C SER A 245 10.36 -14.43 10.70
N SER A 246 11.42 -13.73 10.25
CA SER A 246 12.60 -13.45 11.08
C SER A 246 12.29 -12.50 12.25
N VAL A 247 11.36 -11.56 12.06
CA VAL A 247 10.86 -10.67 13.10
C VAL A 247 9.95 -11.43 14.07
N GLU A 248 9.10 -12.33 13.57
CA GLU A 248 8.26 -13.22 14.39
C GLU A 248 9.12 -14.17 15.26
N THR A 249 10.13 -14.85 14.71
CA THR A 249 11.01 -15.75 15.49
C THR A 249 11.89 -15.01 16.51
N ARG A 250 12.31 -13.77 16.21
CA ARG A 250 12.98 -12.91 17.21
C ARG A 250 12.06 -12.54 18.36
N ARG A 251 10.76 -12.40 18.09
CA ARG A 251 9.73 -12.14 19.12
C ARG A 251 9.52 -13.34 20.03
N ASP A 252 9.44 -14.55 19.48
CA ASP A 252 9.24 -15.77 20.28
C ASP A 252 10.42 -16.11 21.18
N LYS A 253 11.65 -15.87 20.72
CA LYS A 253 12.87 -16.02 21.53
C LYS A 253 12.97 -15.02 22.69
N LYS A 254 12.28 -13.87 22.61
CA LYS A 254 12.20 -12.88 23.70
C LYS A 254 11.16 -13.25 24.77
N LYS A 255 10.24 -14.18 24.49
CA LYS A 255 9.18 -14.62 25.42
C LYS A 255 9.55 -15.84 26.28
N THR A 256 10.70 -16.49 26.09
CA THR A 256 11.16 -17.59 26.95
C THR A 256 11.96 -17.05 28.15
N PRO A 257 11.50 -17.14 29.41
CA PRO A 257 12.25 -16.65 30.56
C PRO A 257 13.35 -17.64 30.97
N LEU A 258 14.50 -17.10 31.35
CA LEU A 258 15.55 -17.77 32.13
C LEU A 258 14.93 -18.42 33.39
N SER A 259 14.91 -19.74 33.44
CA SER A 259 14.86 -20.48 34.71
C SER A 259 15.99 -21.50 34.73
N LYS A 260 16.99 -21.21 35.59
CA LYS A 260 17.80 -22.14 36.39
C LYS A 260 18.89 -21.34 37.11
N ARG A 261 18.52 -20.67 38.20
CA ARG A 261 19.47 -20.33 39.27
C ARG A 261 19.63 -21.61 40.09
N LYS A 262 20.81 -22.24 40.00
CA LYS A 262 21.22 -23.30 40.92
C LYS A 262 21.42 -22.69 42.30
N THR A 263 20.60 -23.09 43.26
CA THR A 263 20.92 -22.94 44.69
C THR A 263 21.94 -24.01 45.06
N ASN A 264 23.17 -23.57 45.32
CA ASN A 264 24.06 -24.21 46.28
C ASN A 264 23.68 -23.67 47.65
N GLU A 265 23.40 -24.53 48.62
CA GLU A 265 23.67 -24.22 50.03
C GLU A 265 23.85 -25.52 50.81
N ASN A 266 24.79 -25.43 51.75
CA ASN A 266 25.27 -26.45 52.69
C ASN A 266 24.20 -26.89 53.69
#